data_AF-A0A2W5K8S7-F1
#
_entry.id   AF-A0A2W5K8S7-F1
#
_cell.length_a   1.000
_cell.length_b   1.000
_cell.length_c   1.000
_cell.angle_alpha   90.00
_cell.angle_beta   90.00
_cell.angle_gamma   90.00
#
_symmetry.space_group_name_H-M   'P 1'
#
loop_
_entity.id
_entity.type
_entity.pdbx_description
1 polymer ?
#
loop_
_entity_poly.entity_id
_entity_poly.type
_entity_poly.pdbx_seq_one_letter_code
_entity_poly.pdbx_strand_id
1 'polypeptide(L)'
;MVLNIRNPRADALARELAELKGTSITEAVVTALDDAVRARRKRKTSSEIVDEILKKYGITLTEEMRKPTPQKVWDEIHDHESFDP
;
A
#
# COMPACT_ATOMS: atom_id res chain seq x y z
N MET A 1 19.68 -9.22 -15.16
CA MET A 1 20.17 -10.58 -14.78
C MET A 1 19.02 -11.56 -14.98
N VAL A 2 19.28 -12.81 -15.40
CA VAL A 2 18.21 -13.78 -15.71
C VAL A 2 17.95 -14.68 -14.49
N LEU A 3 16.69 -14.77 -14.08
CA LEU A 3 16.24 -15.73 -13.07
C LEU A 3 15.88 -17.05 -13.78
N ASN A 4 16.52 -18.16 -13.40
CA ASN A 4 16.17 -19.47 -13.94
C ASN A 4 15.35 -20.27 -12.92
N ILE A 5 14.11 -20.59 -13.27
CA ILE A 5 13.19 -21.34 -12.40
C ILE A 5 13.23 -22.82 -12.81
N ARG A 6 13.87 -23.66 -11.98
CA ARG A 6 13.98 -25.12 -12.24
C ARG A 6 12.85 -25.93 -11.61
N ASN A 7 12.04 -25.30 -10.76
CA ASN A 7 10.90 -25.95 -10.14
C ASN A 7 9.67 -25.81 -11.06
N PRO A 8 9.07 -26.91 -11.54
CA PRO A 8 7.99 -26.86 -12.52
C PRO A 8 6.72 -26.19 -11.96
N ARG A 9 6.47 -26.31 -10.65
CA ARG A 9 5.34 -25.63 -10.00
C ARG A 9 5.56 -24.13 -9.94
N ALA A 10 6.78 -23.67 -9.68
CA ALA A 10 7.11 -22.25 -9.66
C ALA A 10 7.02 -21.64 -11.07
N ASP A 11 7.43 -22.37 -12.12
CA ASP A 11 7.28 -21.92 -13.51
C ASP A 11 5.80 -21.77 -13.88
N ALA A 12 4.96 -22.76 -13.54
CA ALA A 12 3.52 -22.71 -13.78
C ALA A 12 2.86 -21.50 -13.09
N LEU A 13 3.17 -21.27 -11.80
CA LEU A 13 2.65 -20.12 -11.05
C LEU A 13 3.11 -18.78 -11.63
N ALA A 14 4.37 -18.71 -12.10
CA ALA A 14 4.89 -17.49 -12.71
C ALA A 14 4.21 -17.17 -14.04
N ARG A 15 3.89 -18.19 -14.85
CA ARG A 15 3.12 -18.05 -16.09
C ARG A 15 1.69 -17.62 -15.84
N GLU A 16 0.99 -18.30 -14.93
CA GLU A 16 -0.38 -17.97 -14.54
C GLU A 16 -0.47 -16.51 -14.04
N LEU A 17 0.47 -16.10 -13.18
CA LEU A 17 0.53 -14.74 -12.67
C LEU A 17 0.77 -13.70 -13.78
N ALA A 18 1.61 -14.03 -14.76
CA ALA A 18 1.91 -13.17 -15.89
C ALA A 18 0.69 -13.00 -16.82
N GLU A 19 -0.03 -14.10 -17.09
CA GLU A 19 -1.28 -14.08 -17.85
C GLU A 19 -2.35 -13.23 -17.15
N LEU A 20 -2.55 -13.45 -15.84
CA LEU A 20 -3.51 -12.67 -15.05
C LEU A 20 -3.20 -11.17 -15.03
N LYS A 21 -1.91 -10.81 -15.01
CA LYS A 21 -1.47 -9.40 -14.98
C LYS A 21 -1.28 -8.79 -16.37
N GLY A 22 -1.31 -9.59 -17.45
CA GLY A 22 -1.01 -9.13 -18.81
C GLY A 22 0.42 -8.58 -18.96
N THR A 23 1.38 -9.10 -18.20
CA THR A 23 2.77 -8.62 -18.16
C THR A 23 3.77 -9.73 -18.48
N SER A 24 5.06 -9.41 -18.61
CA SER A 24 6.08 -10.45 -18.78
C SER A 24 6.22 -11.31 -17.50
N ILE A 25 6.63 -12.57 -17.65
CA ILE A 25 6.90 -13.48 -16.51
C ILE A 25 7.84 -12.83 -15.49
N THR A 26 8.90 -12.18 -15.97
CA THR A 26 9.87 -11.48 -15.11
C THR A 26 9.20 -10.36 -14.31
N GLU A 27 8.42 -9.52 -14.95
CA GLU A 27 7.74 -8.39 -14.30
C GLU A 27 6.69 -8.85 -13.29
N ALA A 28 5.91 -9.87 -13.65
CA ALA A 28 4.93 -10.49 -12.78
C ALA A 28 5.57 -11.04 -11.49
N VAL A 29 6.68 -11.78 -11.65
CA VAL A 29 7.43 -12.37 -10.51
C VAL A 29 8.08 -11.28 -9.65
N VAL A 30 8.75 -10.30 -10.26
CA VAL A 30 9.37 -9.19 -9.51
C VAL A 30 8.32 -8.44 -8.69
N THR A 31 7.16 -8.15 -9.28
CA THR A 31 6.08 -7.45 -8.58
C THR A 31 5.53 -8.27 -7.42
N ALA A 32 5.24 -9.56 -7.63
CA ALA A 32 4.72 -10.41 -6.55
C ALA A 32 5.73 -10.61 -5.40
N LEU A 33 7.02 -10.70 -5.71
CA LEU A 33 8.07 -10.77 -4.69
C LEU A 33 8.20 -9.45 -3.93
N ASP A 34 8.15 -8.31 -4.62
CA ASP A 34 8.16 -6.99 -3.98
C ASP A 34 6.94 -6.83 -3.07
N ASP A 35 5.75 -7.21 -3.53
CA ASP A 35 4.52 -7.19 -2.73
C ASP A 35 4.62 -8.10 -1.50
N ALA A 36 5.13 -9.32 -1.65
CA ALA A 36 5.32 -10.25 -0.54
C ALA A 36 6.33 -9.73 0.49
N VAL A 37 7.45 -9.16 0.03
CA VAL A 37 8.46 -8.54 0.89
C VAL A 37 7.88 -7.31 1.58
N ARG A 38 7.13 -6.47 0.86
CA ARG A 38 6.44 -5.31 1.43
C ARG A 38 5.40 -5.73 2.43
N ALA A 39 4.55 -6.72 2.16
CA ALA A 39 3.58 -7.23 3.11
C ALA A 39 4.27 -7.75 4.38
N ARG A 40 5.40 -8.45 4.22
CA ARG A 40 6.19 -8.94 5.36
C ARG A 40 6.87 -7.82 6.15
N ARG A 41 7.35 -6.78 5.47
CA ARG A 41 7.94 -5.56 6.06
C ARG A 41 6.89 -4.60 6.63
N LYS A 42 5.67 -4.60 6.08
CA LYS A 42 4.46 -3.91 6.54
C LYS A 42 3.83 -4.55 7.78
N ARG A 43 4.59 -5.36 8.52
CA ARG A 43 4.50 -5.33 10.00
C ARG A 43 4.87 -3.96 10.59
N LYS A 44 5.11 -2.93 9.76
CA LYS A 44 4.90 -1.55 10.15
C LYS A 44 3.44 -1.32 10.54
N THR A 45 3.23 -0.97 11.79
CA THR A 45 1.93 -0.58 12.35
C THR A 45 1.30 0.57 11.55
N SER A 46 -0.03 0.72 11.57
CA SER A 46 -0.73 1.85 10.92
C SER A 46 -0.10 3.21 11.28
N SER A 47 0.43 3.31 12.51
CA SER A 47 1.17 4.45 13.02
C SER A 47 2.46 4.74 12.23
N GLU A 48 3.24 3.73 11.86
CA GLU A 48 4.48 3.94 11.09
C GLU A 48 4.23 4.34 9.63
N ILE A 49 3.09 3.93 9.05
CA ILE A 49 2.66 4.41 7.72
C ILE A 49 2.25 5.88 7.82
N VAL A 50 1.49 6.24 8.84
CA VAL A 50 1.09 7.63 9.12
C VAL A 50 2.34 8.50 9.34
N ASP A 51 3.31 8.05 10.13
CA ASP A 51 4.56 8.77 10.37
C ASP A 51 5.37 8.98 9.08
N GLU A 52 5.42 7.99 8.19
CA GLU A 52 6.12 8.10 6.91
C GLU A 52 5.43 9.10 5.97
N ILE A 53 4.10 9.10 5.92
CA ILE A 53 3.30 10.07 5.16
C ILE A 53 3.53 11.47 5.72
N LEU A 54 3.41 11.68 7.03
CA LEU A 54 3.61 12.98 7.67
C LEU A 54 5.01 13.54 7.41
N LYS A 55 6.04 12.68 7.51
CA LYS A 55 7.42 13.06 7.19
C LYS A 55 7.59 13.47 5.73
N LYS A 56 6.94 12.78 4.79
CA LYS A 56 6.97 13.13 3.36
C LYS A 56 6.42 14.53 3.09
N TYR A 57 5.40 14.94 3.83
CA TYR A 57 4.78 16.26 3.70
C TYR A 57 5.36 17.31 4.66
N GLY A 58 6.40 16.97 5.43
CA GLY A 58 7.03 17.88 6.40
C GLY A 58 6.13 18.25 7.59
N ILE A 59 5.09 17.45 7.85
CA ILE A 59 4.10 17.71 8.89
C ILE A 59 4.61 17.11 10.21
N THR A 60 4.68 17.94 11.25
CA THR A 60 4.98 17.49 12.61
C THR A 60 3.68 17.50 13.41
N LEU A 61 3.21 16.33 13.85
CA LEU A 61 2.03 16.25 14.71
C LEU A 61 2.36 16.76 16.12
N THR A 62 1.61 17.75 16.59
CA THR A 62 1.58 18.12 18.00
C THR A 62 0.67 17.17 18.78
N GLU A 63 0.78 17.14 20.11
CA GLU A 63 -0.09 16.31 20.96
C GLU A 63 -1.58 16.65 20.81
N GLU A 64 -1.91 17.88 20.43
CA GLU A 64 -3.31 18.26 20.14
C GLU A 64 -3.82 17.64 18.85
N MET A 65 -2.98 17.52 17.82
CA MET A 65 -3.34 16.90 16.53
C MET A 65 -3.50 15.38 16.61
N ARG A 66 -3.00 14.75 17.68
CA ARG A 66 -3.16 13.32 17.95
C ARG A 66 -4.49 12.97 18.62
N LYS A 67 -5.20 13.97 19.15
CA LYS A 67 -6.51 13.75 19.77
C LYS A 67 -7.53 13.46 18.68
N PRO A 68 -8.44 12.50 18.88
CA PRO A 68 -9.55 12.29 17.97
C PRO A 68 -10.31 13.60 17.77
N THR A 69 -10.53 13.96 16.50
CA THR A 69 -11.32 15.13 16.17
C THR A 69 -12.74 14.96 16.76
N PRO A 70 -13.28 15.97 17.48
CA PRO A 70 -14.63 15.90 18.01
C PRO A 70 -15.67 15.65 16.91
N GLN A 71 -16.66 14.80 17.19
CA GLN A 71 -17.70 14.42 16.21
C GLN A 71 -18.39 15.63 15.57
N LYS A 72 -18.65 16.68 16.35
CA LYS A 72 -19.26 17.92 15.87
C LYS A 72 -18.49 18.57 14.71
N VAL A 73 -17.15 18.49 14.72
CA VAL A 73 -16.30 19.03 13.65
C VAL A 73 -16.38 18.15 12.40
N TRP A 74 -16.53 16.84 12.57
CA TRP A 74 -16.79 15.93 11.45
C TRP A 74 -18.14 16.22 10.78
N ASP A 75 -19.18 16.41 11.58
CA ASP A 75 -20.53 16.70 11.10
C ASP A 75 -20.56 18.02 10.31
N GLU A 76 -19.87 19.06 10.81
CA GLU A 76 -19.79 20.38 10.17
C GLU A 76 -19.05 20.34 8.82
N ILE A 77 -17.99 19.52 8.69
CA ILE A 77 -17.29 19.33 7.40
C ILE A 77 -18.20 18.57 6.40
N HIS A 78 -18.93 17.56 6.87
CA HIS A 78 -19.81 16.76 6.02
C HIS A 78 -21.09 17.51 5.59
N ASP A 79 -21.58 18.45 6.39
CA ASP A 79 -22.72 19.29 6.04
C ASP A 79 -22.37 20.37 4.99
N HIS A 80 -21.10 20.75 4.88
CA HIS A 80 -20.62 21.72 3.88
C HIS A 80 -20.25 21.13 2.53
N GLU A 81 -20.07 19.81 2.43
CA GLU A 81 -19.89 19.09 1.16
C GLU A 81 -21.21 18.41 0.75
N SER A 82 -22.14 19.24 0.29
CA SER A 82 -23.01 18.79 -0.81
C SER A 82 -22.10 18.52 -2.01
N PHE A 83 -21.52 17.31 -2.07
CA PHE A 83 -20.77 16.82 -3.21
C PHE A 83 -21.76 16.71 -4.37
N ASP A 84 -21.85 17.77 -5.17
CA ASP A 84 -22.67 17.79 -6.39
C ASP A 84 -21.96 16.87 -7.42
N PRO A 85 -22.60 15.77 -7.87
CA PRO A 85 -21.96 14.72 -8.66
C PRO A 85 -21.55 15.12 -10.08
#